data_AF-A0A535J0L9-F1
#
_entry.id   AF-A0A535J0L9-F1
#
_cell.length_a   1.000
_cell.length_b   1.000
_cell.length_c   1.000
_cell.angle_alpha   90.00
_cell.angle_beta   90.00
_cell.angle_gamma   90.00
#
_symmetry.space_group_name_H-M   'P 1'
#
loop_
_entity.id
_entity.type
_entity.pdbx_description
1 polymer ?
#
loop_
_entity_poly.entity_id
_entity_poly.type
_entity_poly.pdbx_seq_one_letter_code
_entity_poly.pdbx_strand_id
1 'polypeptide(L)' 'MKQGNGSDLLGANDPRSASIGIIYVSPDDDRESVLAAILTQEKLGRKQIAIVLPNKNKAFQRPVDFDGLKNMRRKL' A
#
# COMPACT_ATOMS: atom_id res chain seq x y z
N MET A 1 -2.49 -11.17 11.01
CA MET A 1 -1.22 -11.93 10.89
C MET A 1 -0.15 -11.05 11.48
N LYS A 2 0.57 -11.50 12.50
CA LYS A 2 1.59 -10.68 13.16
C LYS A 2 2.85 -10.63 12.30
N GLN A 3 3.34 -9.44 11.97
CA GLN A 3 4.68 -9.31 11.39
C GLN A 3 5.74 -9.56 12.46
N GLY A 4 6.92 -10.04 12.06
CA GLY A 4 8.01 -10.45 12.97
C GLY A 4 8.60 -9.32 13.85
N ASN A 5 8.18 -8.08 13.64
CA ASN A 5 8.52 -6.90 14.45
C ASN A 5 7.40 -6.51 15.45
N GLY A 6 6.34 -7.32 15.57
CA GLY A 6 5.24 -7.10 16.50
C GLY A 6 4.11 -6.20 15.99
N SER A 7 4.21 -5.63 14.78
CA SER A 7 3.09 -4.90 14.17
C SER A 7 2.05 -5.87 13.60
N ASP A 8 0.79 -5.66 13.97
CA ASP A 8 -0.31 -6.51 13.50
C ASP A 8 -0.83 -6.02 12.15
N LEU A 9 -0.82 -6.90 11.14
CA LEU A 9 -1.54 -6.64 9.89
C LEU A 9 -3.02 -6.94 10.12
N LEU A 10 -3.85 -5.93 9.90
CA LEU A 10 -5.30 -6.00 10.05
C LEU A 10 -5.86 -7.19 9.27
N GLY A 11 -6.55 -8.09 9.96
CA GLY A 11 -7.22 -9.22 9.35
C GLY A 11 -8.51 -8.80 8.62
N ALA A 12 -9.05 -9.68 7.78
CA ALA A 12 -10.26 -9.43 6.99
C ALA A 12 -11.50 -9.03 7.82
N ASN A 13 -11.54 -9.41 9.12
CA ASN A 13 -12.64 -9.10 10.05
C ASN A 13 -12.27 -8.00 11.06
N ASP A 14 -11.14 -7.31 10.89
CA ASP A 14 -10.77 -6.20 11.77
C ASP A 14 -11.58 -4.95 11.38
N PRO A 15 -12.35 -4.32 12.28
CA PRO A 15 -13.13 -3.13 11.94
C PRO A 15 -12.29 -1.96 11.44
N ARG A 16 -10.98 -1.93 11.75
CA ARG A 16 -10.03 -0.95 11.20
C ARG A 16 -9.76 -1.16 9.71
N SER A 17 -10.01 -2.34 9.17
CA SER A 17 -9.92 -2.59 7.72
C SER A 17 -10.92 -1.73 6.92
N ALA A 18 -11.97 -1.23 7.57
CA ALA A 18 -12.90 -0.27 6.98
C ALA A 18 -12.25 1.10 6.70
N SER A 19 -11.26 1.49 7.50
CA SER A 19 -10.58 2.79 7.41
C SER A 19 -9.14 2.70 6.90
N ILE A 20 -8.51 1.52 6.96
CA ILE A 20 -7.12 1.30 6.56
C ILE A 20 -7.09 0.20 5.47
N GLY A 21 -6.65 0.57 4.27
CA GLY A 21 -6.40 -0.37 3.18
C GLY A 21 -5.01 -1.00 3.31
N ILE A 22 -4.88 -2.31 3.03
CA ILE A 22 -3.58 -2.99 2.97
C ILE A 22 -3.36 -3.49 1.54
N ILE A 23 -2.24 -3.12 0.94
CA ILE A 23 -1.83 -3.58 -0.40
C ILE A 23 -0.62 -4.48 -0.23
N TYR A 24 -0.77 -5.76 -0.59
CA TYR A 24 0.34 -6.70 -0.68
C TYR A 24 0.89 -6.66 -2.10
N VAL A 25 2.14 -6.24 -2.24
CA VAL A 25 2.79 -6.12 -3.54
C VAL A 25 3.48 -7.43 -3.87
N SER A 26 3.26 -7.95 -5.08
CA SER A 26 4.01 -9.08 -5.62
C SER A 26 5.41 -8.62 -6.06
N PRO A 27 6.45 -9.47 -5.99
CA PRO A 27 7.78 -9.14 -6.52
C PRO A 27 7.76 -8.62 -7.97
N ASP A 28 6.81 -9.11 -8.77
CA ASP A 28 6.69 -8.82 -10.20
C ASP A 28 5.77 -7.63 -10.51
N ASP A 29 5.02 -7.13 -9.52
CA ASP A 29 4.15 -5.98 -9.69
C ASP A 29 4.98 -4.74 -10.06
N ASP A 30 4.60 -4.12 -11.16
CA ASP A 30 5.19 -2.87 -11.59
C ASP A 30 4.62 -1.68 -10.79
N ARG A 31 5.30 -0.55 -10.89
CA ARG A 31 4.93 0.66 -10.16
C ARG A 31 3.51 1.12 -10.48
N GLU A 32 3.08 1.08 -11.74
CA GLU A 32 1.77 1.59 -12.15
C GLU A 32 0.64 0.74 -11.57
N SER A 33 0.83 -0.58 -11.54
CA SER A 33 -0.10 -1.52 -10.90
C SER A 33 -0.29 -1.21 -9.41
N VAL A 34 0.79 -0.91 -8.67
CA VAL A 34 0.69 -0.55 -7.25
C VAL A 34 0.03 0.83 -7.06
N LEU A 35 0.34 1.82 -7.91
CA LEU A 35 -0.30 3.14 -7.85
C LEU A 35 -1.81 3.05 -8.13
N ALA A 36 -2.23 2.22 -9.08
CA ALA A 36 -3.63 1.96 -9.38
C ALA A 36 -4.37 1.30 -8.19
N ALA A 37 -3.69 0.39 -7.47
CA ALA A 37 -4.23 -0.20 -6.25
C ALA A 37 -4.43 0.84 -5.14
N ILE A 38 -3.49 1.79 -4.98
CA ILE A 38 -3.62 2.91 -4.04
C ILE A 38 -4.85 3.77 -4.38
N LEU A 39 -5.00 4.15 -5.66
CA LEU A 39 -6.18 4.90 -6.13
C LEU A 39 -7.49 4.16 -5.89
N THR A 40 -7.47 2.83 -5.99
CA THR A 40 -8.66 2.01 -5.71
C THR A 40 -9.04 2.06 -4.24
N GLN A 41 -8.07 1.95 -3.33
CA GLN A 41 -8.32 2.07 -1.88
C GLN A 41 -8.83 3.47 -1.50
N GLU A 42 -8.30 4.52 -2.12
CA GLU A 42 -8.79 5.90 -1.97
C GLU A 42 -10.27 6.02 -2.37
N LYS A 43 -10.65 5.50 -3.55
CA LYS A 43 -12.04 5.49 -4.02
C LYS A 43 -12.99 4.72 -3.09
N LEU A 44 -12.48 3.75 -2.34
CA LEU A 44 -13.22 3.01 -1.31
C LEU A 44 -13.32 3.77 0.02
N GLY A 45 -12.81 5.01 0.09
CA GLY A 45 -12.88 5.87 1.27
C GLY A 45 -11.92 5.46 2.39
N ARG A 46 -10.87 4.69 2.07
CA ARG A 46 -9.82 4.37 3.05
C ARG A 46 -9.04 5.64 3.41
N LYS A 47 -8.86 5.89 4.70
CA LYS A 47 -8.17 7.07 5.24
C LYS A 47 -6.66 6.87 5.34
N GLN A 48 -6.22 5.62 5.43
CA GLN A 48 -4.81 5.25 5.48
C GLN A 48 -4.59 4.02 4.60
N ILE A 49 -3.42 3.93 4.00
CA ILE A 49 -3.06 2.80 3.15
C ILE A 49 -1.68 2.31 3.59
N ALA A 50 -1.59 1.04 3.98
CA ALA A 50 -0.33 0.37 4.27
C ALA A 50 0.08 -0.47 3.05
N ILE A 51 1.29 -0.25 2.56
CA ILE A 51 1.85 -1.00 1.43
C ILE A 51 2.91 -1.95 1.98
N VAL A 52 2.70 -3.25 1.76
CA VAL A 52 3.63 -4.30 2.18
C VAL A 52 4.46 -4.69 0.96
N LEU A 53 5.72 -4.27 0.98
CA LEU A 53 6.67 -4.57 -0.08
C LEU A 53 7.46 -5.85 0.26
N PRO A 54 7.61 -6.78 -0.71
CA PRO A 54 8.48 -7.92 -0.54
C PRO A 54 9.95 -7.49 -0.59
N ASN A 55 10.83 -8.29 0.04
CA ASN A 55 12.28 -8.02 0.08
C ASN A 55 12.90 -7.85 -1.32
N LYS A 56 12.38 -8.58 -2.30
CA LYS A 56 12.62 -8.35 -3.72
C LYS A 56 11.31 -7.84 -4.30
N ASN A 57 11.26 -6.56 -4.61
CA ASN A 57 10.14 -5.92 -5.29
C ASN A 57 10.65 -5.25 -6.56
N LYS A 58 9.81 -5.13 -7.58
CA LYS A 58 10.10 -4.35 -8.79
C LYS A 58 9.59 -2.90 -8.67
N ALA A 59 8.48 -2.70 -7.95
CA ALA A 59 7.96 -1.39 -7.60
C ALA A 59 8.68 -0.80 -6.38
N PHE A 60 8.93 0.52 -6.39
CA PHE A 60 9.45 1.27 -5.24
C PHE A 60 10.84 0.84 -4.73
N GLN A 61 11.76 0.48 -5.64
CA GLN A 61 13.13 0.09 -5.29
C GLN A 61 14.02 1.26 -4.84
N ARG A 62 13.83 2.44 -5.43
CA ARG A 62 14.64 3.63 -5.17
C ARG A 62 13.79 4.73 -4.55
N PRO A 63 14.39 5.64 -3.76
CA PRO A 63 13.67 6.77 -3.18
C PRO A 63 12.86 7.59 -4.20
N VAL A 64 13.38 7.78 -5.42
CA VAL A 64 12.70 8.49 -6.51
C VAL A 64 11.41 7.80 -6.98
N ASP A 65 11.32 6.48 -6.84
CA ASP A 65 10.13 5.74 -7.26
C ASP A 65 8.93 6.07 -6.34
N PHE A 66 9.18 6.57 -5.11
CA PHE A 66 8.15 7.05 -4.20
C PHE A 66 7.68 8.49 -4.49
N ASP A 67 8.37 9.25 -5.34
CA ASP A 67 7.96 10.63 -5.66
C ASP A 67 6.60 10.68 -6.36
N GLY A 68 6.22 9.62 -7.08
CA GLY A 68 4.88 9.47 -7.65
C GLY A 68 3.77 9.57 -6.59
N LEU A 69 4.04 9.08 -5.37
CA LEU A 69 3.10 9.16 -4.25
C LEU A 69 2.90 10.61 -3.76
N LYS A 70 3.94 11.45 -3.83
CA LYS A 70 3.85 12.86 -3.45
C LYS A 70 2.92 13.63 -4.40
N ASN A 71 2.97 13.30 -5.68
CA ASN A 71 2.08 13.89 -6.68
C ASN A 71 0.64 13.41 -6.52
N MET A 72 0.42 12.15 -6.14
CA MET A 72 -0.91 11.66 -5.79
C MET A 72 -1.49 12.38 -4.58
N ARG A 73 -0.71 12.58 -3.52
CA ARG A 73 -1.14 13.31 -2.31
C ARG A 73 -1.54 14.77 -2.60
N ARG A 74 -0.97 15.40 -3.63
CA ARG A 74 -1.30 16.78 -4.02
C ARG A 74 -2.57 16.91 -4.85
N LYS A 75 -3.06 15.83 -5.46
CA LYS A 75 -4.31 15.81 -6.25
C LYS A 75 -5.54 15.49 -5.40
N LEU A 76 -5.32 15.14 -4.13
CA LEU A 76 -6.33 14.97 -3.08
C LEU A 76 -6.47 16.27 -2.29
#